data_AF-A0A3C1DWJ5-F1
#
_entry.id   AF-A0A3C1DWJ5-F1
#
_cell.length_a   1.000
_cell.length_b   1.000
_cell.length_c   1.000
_cell.angle_alpha   90.00
_cell.angle_beta   90.00
_cell.angle_gamma   90.00
#
_symmetry.space_group_name_H-M   'P 1'
#
loop_
_entity.id
_entity.type
_entity.pdbx_description
1 polymer ?
#
loop_
_entity_poly.entity_id
_entity_poly.type
_entity_poly.pdbx_seq_one_letter_code
_entity_poly.pdbx_strand_id
1 'polypeptide(L)'
;VHSVMRATLQRADSVVIVSGGSVDEARLASETLTWLEANGYGDLVRNAIVALNTATQGTNLVKLEEIEAHFKSRVREIVRIPYDPQLAAGSVINYKDLKPLTKASALELAALVTDGLPARQGG
;
A
#
# COMPACT_ATOMS: atom_id res chain seq x y z
N VAL A 1 15.29 -14.54 5.09
CA VAL A 1 14.19 -13.86 5.82
C VAL A 1 14.20 -14.31 7.26
N HIS A 2 14.23 -13.36 8.21
CA HIS A 2 14.23 -13.65 9.64
C HIS A 2 12.95 -14.40 10.06
N SER A 3 13.06 -15.28 11.06
CA SER A 3 11.97 -16.14 11.54
C SER A 3 10.69 -15.38 11.90
N VAL A 4 10.82 -14.17 12.44
CA VAL A 4 9.71 -13.29 12.82
C VAL A 4 8.89 -12.86 11.60
N MET A 5 9.53 -12.47 10.49
CA MET A 5 8.83 -12.06 9.27
C MET A 5 7.97 -13.19 8.71
N ARG A 6 8.47 -14.43 8.71
CA ARG A 6 7.68 -15.59 8.28
C ARG A 6 6.46 -15.81 9.17
N ALA A 7 6.63 -15.75 10.48
CA ALA A 7 5.53 -15.92 11.43
C ALA A 7 4.46 -14.83 11.29
N THR A 8 4.87 -13.58 11.04
CA THR A 8 3.95 -12.46 10.77
C THR A 8 3.17 -12.69 9.48
N LEU A 9 3.86 -13.01 8.37
CA LEU A 9 3.22 -13.20 7.07
C LEU A 9 2.28 -14.41 7.03
N GLN A 10 2.58 -15.48 7.78
CA GLN A 10 1.70 -16.65 7.88
C GLN A 10 0.36 -16.37 8.58
N ARG A 11 0.30 -15.33 9.41
CA ARG A 11 -0.90 -14.95 10.17
C ARG A 11 -1.60 -13.72 9.59
N ALA A 12 -1.00 -13.07 8.60
CA ALA A 12 -1.55 -11.87 8.00
C ALA A 12 -2.68 -12.25 7.03
N ASP A 13 -3.84 -11.63 7.22
CA ASP A 13 -4.97 -11.75 6.30
C ASP A 13 -4.81 -10.83 5.07
N SER A 14 -4.12 -9.71 5.25
CA SER A 14 -3.85 -8.71 4.21
C SER A 14 -2.51 -8.01 4.47
N VAL A 15 -1.92 -7.46 3.42
CA VAL A 15 -0.71 -6.62 3.49
C VAL A 15 -0.92 -5.33 2.71
N VAL A 16 -0.40 -4.24 3.25
CA VAL A 16 -0.30 -2.96 2.56
C VAL A 16 1.16 -2.74 2.17
N ILE A 17 1.42 -2.60 0.87
CA ILE A 17 2.74 -2.25 0.35
C ILE A 17 2.74 -0.76 0.04
N VAL A 18 3.56 0.00 0.76
CA VAL A 18 3.72 1.43 0.51
C VAL A 18 4.85 1.62 -0.52
N SER A 19 4.56 2.36 -1.58
CA SER A 19 5.54 2.75 -2.60
C SER A 19 5.42 4.24 -2.88
N GLY A 20 6.50 4.87 -3.33
CA GLY A 20 6.46 6.24 -3.78
C GLY A 20 5.95 6.39 -5.22
N GLY A 21 6.01 7.62 -5.73
CA GLY A 21 5.56 7.96 -7.09
C GLY A 21 6.62 7.79 -8.17
N SER A 22 7.77 7.20 -7.86
CA SER A 22 8.87 6.99 -8.81
C SER A 22 8.97 5.54 -9.30
N VAL A 23 9.58 5.36 -10.48
CA VAL A 23 9.78 4.02 -11.08
C VAL A 23 10.67 3.13 -10.21
N ASP A 24 11.70 3.70 -9.57
CA ASP A 24 12.61 2.93 -8.71
C ASP A 24 11.90 2.42 -7.45
N GLU A 25 11.07 3.25 -6.81
CA GLU A 25 10.28 2.83 -5.65
C GLU A 25 9.21 1.81 -6.03
N ALA A 26 8.57 1.98 -7.19
CA ALA A 26 7.62 1.00 -7.73
C ALA A 26 8.30 -0.34 -8.02
N ARG A 27 9.53 -0.32 -8.55
CA ARG A 27 10.33 -1.52 -8.77
C ARG A 27 10.60 -2.26 -7.46
N LEU A 28 11.04 -1.57 -6.40
CA LEU A 28 11.31 -2.18 -5.10
C LEU A 28 10.04 -2.81 -4.47
N ALA A 29 8.90 -2.12 -4.58
CA ALA A 29 7.62 -2.66 -4.16
C ALA A 29 7.24 -3.92 -4.98
N SER A 30 7.46 -3.89 -6.30
CA SER A 30 7.23 -5.04 -7.17
C SER A 30 8.13 -6.24 -6.84
N GLU A 31 9.40 -5.99 -6.51
CA GLU A 31 10.33 -7.03 -6.05
C GLU A 31 9.86 -7.66 -4.73
N THR A 32 9.28 -6.86 -3.83
CA THR A 32 8.67 -7.36 -2.58
C THR A 32 7.48 -8.28 -2.88
N LEU A 33 6.59 -7.89 -3.79
CA LEU A 33 5.47 -8.74 -4.22
C LEU A 33 5.97 -10.04 -4.86
N THR A 34 7.01 -9.98 -5.69
CA THR A 34 7.59 -11.16 -6.33
C THR A 34 8.21 -12.09 -5.29
N TRP A 35 8.87 -11.53 -4.28
CA TRP A 35 9.41 -12.32 -3.18
C TRP A 35 8.29 -13.02 -2.40
N LEU A 36 7.18 -12.32 -2.11
CA LEU A 36 6.02 -12.90 -1.42
C LEU A 36 5.41 -14.07 -2.23
N GLU A 37 5.16 -13.87 -3.52
CA GLU A 37 4.65 -14.92 -4.43
C GLU A 37 5.59 -16.13 -4.46
N ALA A 38 6.90 -15.90 -4.67
CA ALA A 38 7.91 -16.96 -4.73
C ALA A 38 8.08 -17.73 -3.42
N ASN A 39 7.63 -17.17 -2.30
CA ASN A 39 7.68 -17.81 -0.97
C ASN A 39 6.33 -18.35 -0.50
N GLY A 40 5.35 -18.48 -1.41
CA GLY A 40 4.06 -19.13 -1.13
C GLY A 40 2.99 -18.20 -0.55
N TYR A 41 3.22 -16.88 -0.53
CA TYR A 41 2.26 -15.88 -0.06
C TYR A 41 1.45 -15.27 -1.22
N GLY A 42 1.16 -16.06 -2.26
CA GLY A 42 0.45 -15.59 -3.45
C GLY A 42 -0.98 -15.11 -3.17
N ASP A 43 -1.71 -15.77 -2.27
CA ASP A 43 -3.03 -15.31 -1.82
C ASP A 43 -2.94 -13.96 -1.09
N LEU A 44 -1.91 -13.79 -0.28
CA LEU A 44 -1.66 -12.53 0.44
C LEU A 44 -1.36 -11.38 -0.54
N VAL A 45 -0.62 -11.65 -1.62
CA VAL A 45 -0.35 -10.69 -2.70
C VAL A 45 -1.62 -10.36 -3.47
N ARG A 46 -2.43 -11.37 -3.84
CA ARG A 46 -3.72 -11.14 -4.48
C ARG A 46 -4.66 -10.29 -3.63
N ASN A 47 -4.58 -10.41 -2.31
CA ASN A 47 -5.37 -9.63 -1.35
C ASN A 47 -4.69 -8.31 -0.91
N ALA A 48 -3.50 -8.01 -1.43
CA ALA A 48 -2.73 -6.85 -1.03
C ALA A 48 -3.33 -5.54 -1.56
N ILE A 49 -2.99 -4.45 -0.90
CA ILE A 49 -3.25 -3.09 -1.37
C ILE A 49 -1.90 -2.38 -1.55
N VAL A 50 -1.71 -1.71 -2.69
CA VAL A 50 -0.56 -0.83 -2.90
C VAL A 50 -0.97 0.60 -2.58
N ALA A 51 -0.33 1.22 -1.60
CA ALA A 51 -0.49 2.64 -1.33
C ALA A 51 0.61 3.44 -2.04
N LEU A 52 0.24 4.14 -3.10
CA LEU A 52 1.15 5.01 -3.85
C LEU A 52 1.22 6.37 -3.16
N ASN A 53 2.23 6.55 -2.32
CA ASN A 53 2.46 7.74 -1.53
C ASN A 53 3.33 8.75 -2.28
N THR A 54 2.71 9.85 -2.71
CA THR A 54 3.41 10.90 -3.45
C THR A 54 4.16 11.84 -2.52
N ALA A 55 5.45 11.59 -2.32
CA ALA A 55 6.29 12.37 -1.40
C ALA A 55 6.63 13.79 -1.90
N THR A 56 6.28 14.15 -3.15
CA THR A 56 6.55 15.49 -3.70
C THR A 56 5.37 16.05 -4.51
N GLN A 57 5.26 17.39 -4.54
CA GLN A 57 4.25 18.13 -5.30
C GLN A 57 4.37 17.96 -6.83
N GLY A 58 5.55 17.58 -7.33
CA GLY A 58 5.87 17.49 -8.76
C GLY A 58 5.68 16.11 -9.38
N THR A 59 4.85 15.25 -8.78
CA THR A 59 4.67 13.87 -9.27
C THR A 59 4.07 13.89 -10.69
N ASN A 60 4.77 13.25 -11.64
CA ASN A 60 4.30 13.12 -13.01
C ASN A 60 3.14 12.12 -13.09
N LEU A 61 1.94 12.61 -13.40
CA LEU A 61 0.71 11.82 -13.44
C LEU A 61 0.77 10.67 -14.46
N VAL A 62 1.40 10.86 -15.62
CA VAL A 62 1.54 9.81 -16.65
C VAL A 62 2.36 8.64 -16.11
N LYS A 63 3.49 8.94 -15.45
CA LYS A 63 4.31 7.89 -14.81
C LYS A 63 3.56 7.18 -13.69
N LEU A 64 2.72 7.89 -12.95
CA LEU A 64 1.93 7.30 -11.87
C LEU A 64 0.89 6.31 -12.44
N GLU A 65 0.23 6.64 -13.55
CA GLU A 65 -0.71 5.74 -14.24
C GLU A 65 -0.04 4.47 -14.76
N GLU A 66 1.19 4.57 -15.28
CA GLU A 66 1.99 3.41 -15.69
C GLU A 66 2.34 2.51 -14.49
N ILE A 67 2.75 3.11 -13.37
CA ILE A 67 3.03 2.39 -12.12
C ILE A 67 1.78 1.68 -11.61
N GLU A 68 0.62 2.32 -11.69
CA GLU A 68 -0.64 1.68 -11.31
C GLU A 68 -0.99 0.51 -12.20
N ALA A 69 -0.90 0.68 -13.52
CA ALA A 69 -1.16 -0.38 -14.48
C ALA A 69 -0.27 -1.61 -14.21
N HIS A 70 0.99 -1.39 -13.82
CA HIS A 70 1.91 -2.46 -13.43
C HIS A 70 1.39 -3.29 -12.24
N PHE A 71 0.86 -2.64 -11.19
CA PHE A 71 0.39 -3.34 -10.00
C PHE A 71 -1.00 -3.95 -10.14
N LYS A 72 -1.90 -3.36 -10.95
CA LYS A 72 -3.31 -3.79 -11.08
C LYS A 72 -3.51 -5.27 -11.43
N SER A 73 -2.52 -5.90 -12.07
CA SER A 73 -2.58 -7.31 -12.44
C SER A 73 -2.28 -8.28 -11.28
N ARG A 74 -1.72 -7.80 -10.16
CA ARG A 74 -1.18 -8.63 -9.07
C ARG A 74 -1.84 -8.41 -7.74
N VAL A 75 -2.27 -7.18 -7.46
CA VAL A 75 -2.85 -6.78 -6.17
C VAL A 75 -4.33 -6.50 -6.33
N ARG A 76 -5.07 -6.49 -5.22
CA ARG A 76 -6.51 -6.25 -5.26
C ARG A 76 -6.83 -4.80 -5.59
N GLU A 77 -6.17 -3.87 -4.92
CA GLU A 77 -6.46 -2.44 -5.04
C GLU A 77 -5.19 -1.59 -4.95
N ILE A 78 -5.31 -0.37 -5.48
CA ILE A 78 -4.26 0.64 -5.42
C ILE A 78 -4.88 1.95 -4.94
N VAL A 79 -4.27 2.58 -3.94
CA VAL A 79 -4.74 3.86 -3.40
C VAL A 79 -3.65 4.92 -3.57
N ARG A 80 -4.00 6.04 -4.20
CA ARG A 80 -3.12 7.21 -4.28
C ARG A 80 -3.20 8.00 -2.98
N ILE A 81 -2.08 8.14 -2.28
CA ILE A 81 -1.94 9.07 -1.16
C ILE A 81 -1.27 10.36 -1.69
N PRO A 82 -1.98 11.49 -1.71
CA PRO A 82 -1.45 12.73 -2.26
C PRO A 82 -0.38 13.33 -1.33
N TYR A 83 0.46 14.20 -1.90
CA TYR A 83 1.42 14.97 -1.12
C TYR A 83 0.73 15.82 -0.03
N ASP A 84 1.14 15.58 1.20
CA ASP A 84 0.74 16.35 2.37
C ASP A 84 1.99 16.82 3.14
N PRO A 85 2.15 18.13 3.39
CA PRO A 85 3.27 18.66 4.17
C PRO A 85 3.37 18.04 5.57
N GLN A 86 2.25 17.69 6.20
CA GLN A 86 2.24 17.06 7.52
C GLN A 86 2.82 15.65 7.47
N LEU A 87 2.55 14.90 6.40
CA LEU A 87 3.16 13.58 6.19
C LEU A 87 4.64 13.72 5.82
N ALA A 88 4.98 14.68 4.96
CA ALA A 88 6.35 14.92 4.50
C ALA A 88 7.29 15.41 5.62
N ALA A 89 6.76 16.04 6.67
CA ALA A 89 7.54 16.48 7.82
C ALA A 89 8.17 15.32 8.62
N GLY A 90 7.65 14.09 8.49
CA GLY A 90 8.18 12.91 9.20
C GLY A 90 8.05 12.99 10.73
N SER A 91 7.23 13.91 11.24
CA SER A 91 6.96 14.10 12.66
C SER A 91 5.65 13.44 13.08
N VAL A 92 5.23 13.63 14.34
CA VAL A 92 3.95 13.12 14.83
C VAL A 92 2.81 13.70 13.99
N ILE A 93 2.02 12.82 13.37
CA ILE A 93 0.91 13.21 12.50
C ILE A 93 -0.30 13.53 13.36
N ASN A 94 -0.78 14.78 13.32
CA ASN A 94 -2.12 15.11 13.78
C ASN A 94 -3.11 14.95 12.62
N TYR A 95 -3.96 13.93 12.68
CA TYR A 95 -4.94 13.64 11.63
C TYR A 95 -5.81 14.85 11.28
N LYS A 96 -6.13 15.72 12.26
CA LYS A 96 -6.96 16.91 12.02
C LYS A 96 -6.29 17.93 11.11
N ASP A 97 -4.96 17.93 11.04
CA ASP A 97 -4.18 18.91 10.29
C ASP A 97 -3.87 18.45 8.87
N LEU A 98 -4.18 17.18 8.54
CA LEU A 98 -4.08 16.66 7.18
C LEU A 98 -5.05 17.39 6.23
N LYS A 99 -4.65 17.54 4.98
CA LYS A 99 -5.52 18.04 3.92
C LYS A 99 -6.74 17.14 3.77
N PRO A 100 -7.92 17.68 3.39
CA PRO A 100 -9.12 16.88 3.18
C PRO A 100 -8.93 15.70 2.22
N LEU A 101 -8.16 15.89 1.13
CA LEU A 101 -7.89 14.82 0.18
C LEU A 101 -7.04 13.69 0.78
N THR A 102 -6.01 14.03 1.55
CA THR A 102 -5.17 13.04 2.26
C THR A 102 -6.01 12.23 3.25
N LYS A 103 -6.94 12.89 3.97
CA LYS A 103 -7.88 12.22 4.89
C LYS A 103 -8.80 11.26 4.15
N ALA A 104 -9.32 11.67 2.99
CA ALA A 104 -10.18 10.84 2.16
C ALA A 104 -9.43 9.60 1.65
N SER A 105 -8.23 9.76 1.10
CA SER A 105 -7.40 8.64 0.64
C SER A 105 -7.00 7.69 1.79
N ALA A 106 -6.71 8.22 2.98
CA ALA A 106 -6.42 7.40 4.15
C ALA A 106 -7.66 6.61 4.62
N LEU A 107 -8.85 7.22 4.56
CA LEU A 107 -10.11 6.56 4.89
C LEU A 107 -10.45 5.46 3.88
N GLU A 108 -10.25 5.73 2.59
CA GLU A 108 -10.40 4.74 1.50
C GLU A 108 -9.45 3.56 1.70
N LEU A 109 -8.17 3.82 1.98
CA LEU A 109 -7.21 2.76 2.29
C LEU A 109 -7.66 1.91 3.49
N ALA A 110 -8.13 2.55 4.56
CA ALA A 110 -8.63 1.85 5.75
C ALA A 110 -9.89 1.00 5.45
N ALA A 111 -10.81 1.50 4.63
CA ALA A 111 -11.99 0.76 4.19
C ALA A 111 -11.56 -0.48 3.40
N LEU A 112 -10.71 -0.32 2.39
CA LEU A 112 -10.22 -1.43 1.57
C LEU A 112 -9.44 -2.47 2.38
N VAL A 113 -8.64 -2.06 3.35
CA VAL A 113 -7.97 -3.00 4.27
C VAL A 113 -9.01 -3.82 5.01
N THR A 114 -10.05 -3.17 5.53
CA THR A 114 -11.12 -3.83 6.30
C THR A 114 -11.93 -4.79 5.44
N ASP A 115 -12.26 -4.40 4.21
CA ASP A 115 -12.98 -5.25 3.23
C ASP A 115 -12.18 -6.50 2.86
N GLY A 116 -10.85 -6.46 3.04
CA GLY A 116 -9.96 -7.58 2.80
C GLY A 116 -9.77 -8.55 3.94
N LEU A 117 -10.33 -8.26 5.10
CA LEU A 117 -10.27 -9.18 6.23
C LEU A 117 -11.34 -10.25 6.07
N PRO A 118 -11.06 -11.51 6.48
CA PRO A 118 -12.09 -12.54 6.49
C PRO A 118 -13.27 -12.06 7.32
N ALA A 119 -14.49 -12.29 6.82
CA ALA A 119 -15.70 -12.06 7.58
C ALA A 119 -15.55 -12.81 8.91
N ARG A 120 -15.59 -12.06 10.02
CA ARG A 120 -15.44 -12.61 11.37
C ARG A 120 -16.40 -13.79 11.49
N GLN A 121 -15.88 -15.01 11.54
CA GLN A 121 -16.68 -16.16 11.93
C GLN A 121 -17.07 -15.91 13.39
N GLY A 122 -18.26 -15.35 13.58
CA GLY A 122 -18.88 -15.26 14.89
C GLY A 122 -19.09 -16.67 15.39
N GLY A 123 -18.44 -17.00 16.50
CA GLY A 123 -18.80 -18.16 17.32
C GLY A 123 -20.09 -17.91 18.08
#